data_AF-A0A8W8MR48-F1
#
_entry.id   AF-A0A8W8MR48-F1
#
_cell.length_a   1.000
_cell.length_b   1.000
_cell.length_c   1.000
_cell.angle_alpha   90.00
_cell.angle_beta   90.00
_cell.angle_gamma   90.00
#
_symmetry.space_group_name_H-M   'P 1'
#
loop_
_entity.id
_entity.type
_entity.pdbx_description
1 polymer ?
#
loop_
_entity_poly.entity_id
_entity_poly.type
_entity_poly.pdbx_seq_one_letter_code
_entity_poly.pdbx_strand_id
1 'polypeptide(L)'
;MVDDAMQQIRTNESTTLNKTFILSLIKDLREKAFQQSRLDFDDESCMDDDEYRVLTGFSRREFHDIVSSVTSINSTRNRSKRTCIAILLMKLRSALSNKMLAVLFHMTKFQRANTLQERVEGEGLDRRGMR
;
A
#
# COMPACT_ATOMS: atom_id res chain seq x y z
N MET A 1 13.18 1.66 -25.12
CA MET A 1 13.82 3.00 -25.16
C MET A 1 14.77 3.27 -23.98
N VAL A 2 14.73 2.51 -22.87
CA VAL A 2 15.71 2.68 -21.77
C VAL A 2 16.98 1.84 -22.00
N ASP A 3 16.88 0.71 -22.69
CA ASP A 3 18.01 -0.20 -22.95
C ASP A 3 19.13 0.42 -23.81
N ASP A 4 18.79 1.23 -24.82
CA ASP A 4 19.78 1.90 -25.68
C ASP A 4 20.61 2.97 -24.93
N ALA A 5 20.02 3.60 -23.90
CA ALA A 5 20.72 4.61 -23.11
C ALA A 5 21.72 3.98 -22.12
N MET A 6 21.40 2.81 -21.59
CA MET A 6 22.27 2.07 -20.66
C MET A 6 23.49 1.47 -21.36
N GLN A 7 23.39 1.10 -22.64
CA GLN A 7 24.50 0.54 -23.41
C GLN A 7 25.59 1.57 -23.79
N GLN A 8 25.30 2.87 -23.72
CA GLN A 8 26.28 3.93 -24.03
C GLN A 8 27.14 4.35 -22.82
N ILE A 9 26.84 3.83 -21.63
CA ILE A 9 27.60 4.15 -20.42
C ILE A 9 28.89 3.32 -20.46
N ARG A 10 30.02 3.95 -20.80
CA ARG A 10 31.35 3.35 -20.68
C ARG A 10 31.59 2.97 -19.21
N THR A 11 31.55 1.67 -18.91
CA THR A 11 31.89 1.14 -17.59
C THR A 11 33.38 0.81 -17.55
N ASN A 12 34.07 1.24 -16.49
CA ASN A 12 35.45 0.82 -16.22
C ASN A 12 35.41 -0.44 -15.34
N GLU A 13 36.33 -1.39 -15.56
CA GLU A 13 36.37 -2.65 -14.79
C GLU A 13 36.61 -2.44 -13.28
N SER A 14 37.17 -1.29 -12.90
CA SER A 14 37.28 -0.88 -11.50
C SER A 14 37.05 0.62 -11.35
N THR A 15 36.38 0.99 -10.28
CA THR A 15 36.17 2.40 -9.90
C THR A 15 36.40 2.54 -8.41
N THR A 16 37.31 3.43 -8.02
CA THR A 16 37.53 3.74 -6.60
C THR A 16 36.51 4.78 -6.16
N LEU A 17 35.59 4.40 -5.29
CA LEU A 17 34.59 5.31 -4.72
C LEU A 17 35.06 5.81 -3.35
N ASN A 18 34.95 7.12 -3.13
CA ASN A 18 35.22 7.71 -1.82
C ASN A 18 34.10 7.31 -0.84
N LYS A 19 34.45 7.08 0.44
CA LYS A 19 33.52 6.84 1.55
C LYS A 19 32.31 7.80 1.52
N THR A 20 32.53 9.09 1.29
CA THR A 20 31.45 10.08 1.26
C THR A 20 30.46 9.81 0.12
N PHE A 21 30.97 9.39 -1.04
CA PHE A 21 30.16 9.08 -2.22
C PHE A 21 29.37 7.77 -2.07
N ILE A 22 29.97 6.77 -1.40
CA ILE A 22 29.25 5.54 -1.04
C ILE A 22 28.10 5.87 -0.07
N LEU A 23 28.35 6.73 0.93
CA LEU A 23 27.32 7.13 1.89
C LEU A 23 26.20 7.94 1.25
N SER A 24 26.48 8.82 0.28
CA SER A 24 25.43 9.52 -0.46
C SER A 24 24.63 8.55 -1.31
N LEU A 25 25.28 7.61 -2.02
CA LEU A 25 24.57 6.61 -2.82
C LEU A 25 23.64 5.73 -1.98
N ILE A 26 24.08 5.32 -0.78
CA ILE A 26 23.23 4.55 0.16
C ILE A 26 22.04 5.38 0.63
N LYS A 27 22.22 6.69 0.89
CA LYS A 27 21.11 7.58 1.24
C LYS A 27 20.11 7.71 0.09
N ASP A 28 20.60 7.96 -1.12
CA ASP A 28 19.76 8.11 -2.31
C ASP A 28 18.98 6.82 -2.60
N LEU A 29 19.63 5.66 -2.47
CA LEU A 29 18.98 4.35 -2.60
C LEU A 29 17.91 4.15 -1.54
N ARG A 30 18.18 4.54 -0.30
CA ARG A 30 17.20 4.43 0.79
C ARG A 30 15.99 5.33 0.55
N GLU A 31 16.20 6.56 0.11
CA GLU A 31 15.12 7.50 -0.21
C GLU A 31 14.27 7.00 -1.38
N LYS A 32 14.90 6.51 -2.46
CA LYS A 32 14.18 5.91 -3.59
C LYS A 32 13.42 4.64 -3.20
N ALA A 33 14.04 3.74 -2.43
CA ALA A 33 13.38 2.54 -1.95
C ALA A 33 12.21 2.87 -1.03
N PHE A 34 12.33 3.91 -0.20
CA PHE A 34 11.24 4.38 0.66
C PHE A 34 10.06 4.95 -0.15
N GLN A 35 10.33 5.61 -1.28
CA GLN A 35 9.28 6.10 -2.18
C GLN A 35 8.58 4.98 -2.96
N GLN A 36 9.31 3.93 -3.36
CA GLN A 36 8.74 2.83 -4.17
C GLN A 36 7.97 1.77 -3.37
N SER A 37 8.15 1.69 -2.04
CA SER A 37 7.62 0.59 -1.23
C SER A 37 6.22 0.83 -0.68
N ARG A 38 5.60 1.98 -0.96
CA ARG A 38 4.30 2.34 -0.39
C ARG A 38 3.19 2.12 -1.41
N LEU A 39 2.30 1.17 -1.12
CA LEU A 39 1.04 1.07 -1.86
C LEU A 39 0.18 2.28 -1.52
N ASP A 40 0.03 3.18 -2.47
CA ASP A 40 -0.81 4.36 -2.35
C ASP A 40 -1.97 4.27 -3.34
N PHE A 41 -3.13 3.86 -2.83
CA PHE A 41 -4.34 3.76 -3.65
C PHE A 41 -5.05 5.11 -3.79
N ASP A 42 -4.58 6.17 -3.13
CA ASP A 42 -5.08 7.54 -3.34
C ASP A 42 -4.45 8.20 -4.57
N ASP A 43 -3.24 7.78 -4.93
CA ASP A 43 -2.60 8.17 -6.18
C ASP A 43 -2.93 7.15 -7.29
N GLU A 44 -3.82 7.53 -8.21
CA GLU A 44 -4.21 6.68 -9.34
C GLU A 44 -3.05 6.41 -10.32
N SER A 45 -1.98 7.19 -10.28
CA SER A 45 -0.77 7.00 -11.10
C SER A 45 0.29 6.11 -10.45
N CYS A 46 0.12 5.76 -9.17
CA CYS A 46 1.08 4.95 -8.42
C CYS A 46 1.20 3.50 -8.91
N MET A 47 0.16 2.98 -9.59
CA MET A 47 0.12 1.59 -10.06
C MET A 47 -0.58 1.46 -11.41
N ASP A 48 -0.15 0.50 -12.21
CA ASP A 48 -0.78 0.13 -13.47
C ASP A 48 -2.03 -0.76 -13.29
N ASP A 49 -2.78 -1.00 -14.36
CA ASP A 49 -4.04 -1.77 -14.29
C ASP A 49 -3.81 -3.25 -13.94
N ASP A 50 -2.66 -3.80 -14.31
CA ASP A 50 -2.28 -5.18 -13.99
C ASP A 50 -1.93 -5.33 -12.51
N GLU A 51 -1.20 -4.38 -11.94
CA GLU A 51 -0.93 -4.29 -10.51
C GLU A 51 -2.22 -4.19 -9.69
N TYR A 52 -3.17 -3.33 -10.10
CA TYR A 52 -4.50 -3.25 -9.49
C TYR A 52 -5.20 -4.62 -9.50
N ARG A 53 -5.16 -5.33 -10.63
CA ARG A 53 -5.81 -6.63 -10.80
C ARG A 53 -5.14 -7.75 -10.02
N VAL A 54 -3.81 -7.73 -9.89
CA VAL A 54 -3.06 -8.68 -9.07
C VAL A 54 -3.40 -8.47 -7.58
N LEU A 55 -3.33 -7.22 -7.11
CA LEU A 55 -3.48 -6.89 -5.69
C LEU A 55 -4.94 -6.98 -5.22
N THR A 56 -5.88 -6.41 -5.98
CA THR A 56 -7.29 -6.29 -5.56
C THR A 56 -8.22 -7.28 -6.26
N GLY A 57 -7.82 -7.81 -7.41
CA GLY A 57 -8.68 -8.65 -8.26
C GLY A 57 -9.51 -7.89 -9.28
N PHE A 58 -9.46 -6.56 -9.26
CA PHE A 58 -10.24 -5.67 -10.11
C PHE A 58 -9.31 -4.77 -10.91
N SER A 59 -9.75 -4.38 -12.11
CA SER A 59 -9.12 -3.28 -12.86
C SER A 59 -9.24 -1.96 -12.08
N ARG A 60 -8.44 -0.97 -12.45
CA ARG A 60 -8.47 0.38 -11.86
C ARG A 60 -9.86 1.01 -11.95
N ARG A 61 -10.56 0.79 -13.07
CA ARG A 61 -11.93 1.31 -13.29
C ARG A 61 -12.94 0.64 -12.36
N GLU A 62 -12.96 -0.69 -12.33
CA GLU A 62 -13.86 -1.45 -11.45
C GLU A 62 -13.59 -1.13 -9.98
N PHE A 63 -12.32 -0.98 -9.60
CA PHE A 63 -11.96 -0.54 -8.25
C PHE A 63 -12.51 0.85 -7.94
N HIS A 64 -12.40 1.81 -8.87
CA HIS A 64 -12.97 3.14 -8.71
C HIS A 64 -14.50 3.09 -8.55
N ASP A 65 -15.20 2.23 -9.30
CA ASP A 65 -16.65 2.04 -9.20
C ASP A 65 -17.08 1.42 -7.86
N ILE A 66 -16.29 0.48 -7.34
CA ILE A 66 -16.48 -0.07 -5.99
C ILE A 66 -16.29 1.02 -4.94
N VAL A 67 -15.24 1.82 -5.07
CA VAL A 67 -15.01 2.94 -4.16
C VAL A 67 -16.17 3.93 -4.25
N SER A 68 -16.63 4.32 -5.43
CA SER A 68 -17.70 5.31 -5.58
C SER A 68 -19.04 4.82 -5.00
N SER A 69 -19.36 3.54 -5.15
CA SER A 69 -20.59 2.94 -4.62
C SER A 69 -20.65 2.79 -3.10
N VAL A 70 -19.51 2.69 -2.41
CA VAL A 70 -19.49 2.47 -0.95
C VAL A 70 -19.60 3.79 -0.17
N THR A 71 -20.80 4.33 0.05
CA THR A 71 -20.97 5.65 0.70
C THR A 71 -20.69 5.68 2.21
N SER A 72 -20.66 4.53 2.88
CA SER A 72 -20.67 4.43 4.35
C SER A 72 -19.30 4.38 5.04
N ILE A 73 -18.19 4.35 4.29
CA ILE A 73 -16.84 4.32 4.86
C ILE A 73 -16.32 5.75 5.03
N ASN A 74 -16.26 6.20 6.28
CA ASN A 74 -15.65 7.47 6.64
C ASN A 74 -14.12 7.37 6.54
N SER A 75 -13.51 8.32 5.83
CA SER A 75 -12.05 8.47 5.84
C SER A 75 -11.61 8.89 7.24
N THR A 76 -10.62 8.19 7.80
CA THR A 76 -10.03 8.59 9.09
C THR A 76 -8.83 9.50 8.84
N ARG A 77 -8.38 10.24 9.86
CA ARG A 77 -7.26 11.20 9.76
C ARG A 77 -5.99 10.67 9.07
N ASN A 78 -5.80 9.34 9.05
CA ASN A 78 -4.61 8.70 8.50
C ASN A 78 -4.91 7.72 7.35
N ARG A 79 -6.17 7.54 6.93
CA ARG A 79 -6.56 6.55 5.90
C ARG A 79 -7.76 7.02 5.10
N SER A 80 -7.59 7.07 3.79
CA SER A 80 -8.70 7.29 2.87
C SER A 80 -9.61 6.07 2.76
N LYS A 81 -10.81 6.33 2.27
CA LYS A 81 -11.76 5.32 1.83
C LYS A 81 -11.15 4.35 0.79
N ARG A 82 -10.39 4.85 -0.20
CA ARG A 82 -9.73 4.01 -1.23
C ARG A 82 -8.76 3.03 -0.61
N THR A 83 -7.88 3.52 0.25
CA THR A 83 -6.89 2.69 0.96
C THR A 83 -7.55 1.63 1.83
N CYS A 84 -8.66 1.97 2.52
CA CYS A 84 -9.39 1.00 3.33
C CYS A 84 -9.99 -0.15 2.50
N ILE A 85 -10.63 0.19 1.38
CA ILE A 85 -11.20 -0.79 0.44
C ILE A 85 -10.09 -1.65 -0.16
N ALA A 86 -8.98 -1.04 -0.58
CA ALA A 86 -7.82 -1.76 -1.13
C ALA A 86 -7.27 -2.82 -0.16
N ILE A 87 -7.10 -2.46 1.12
CA ILE A 87 -6.61 -3.39 2.15
C ILE A 87 -7.58 -4.54 2.34
N LEU A 88 -8.89 -4.25 2.37
CA LEU A 88 -9.91 -5.28 2.51
C LEU A 88 -9.87 -6.26 1.33
N LEU A 89 -9.84 -5.75 0.10
CA LEU A 89 -9.79 -6.57 -1.11
C LEU A 89 -8.50 -7.39 -1.19
N MET A 90 -7.36 -6.76 -0.90
CA MET A 90 -6.08 -7.46 -0.81
C MET A 90 -6.12 -8.55 0.28
N LYS A 91 -6.70 -8.26 1.44
CA LYS A 91 -6.83 -9.23 2.54
C LYS A 91 -7.64 -10.46 2.11
N LEU A 92 -8.75 -10.25 1.41
CA LEU A 92 -9.61 -11.30 0.90
C LEU A 92 -8.93 -12.12 -0.21
N ARG A 93 -8.13 -11.48 -1.06
CA ARG A 93 -7.50 -12.12 -2.22
C ARG A 93 -6.20 -12.86 -1.92
N SER A 94 -5.32 -12.24 -1.14
CA SER A 94 -3.91 -12.66 -1.01
C SER A 94 -3.59 -13.46 0.25
N ALA A 95 -4.58 -13.67 1.13
CA ALA A 95 -4.44 -14.32 2.44
C ALA A 95 -3.29 -13.75 3.31
N LEU A 96 -2.81 -12.53 3.01
CA LEU A 96 -1.67 -11.93 3.69
C LEU A 96 -2.00 -11.63 5.16
N SER A 97 -1.03 -11.81 6.05
CA SER A 97 -1.19 -11.44 7.45
C SER A 97 -1.40 -9.93 7.62
N ASN A 98 -2.08 -9.51 8.69
CA ASN A 98 -2.25 -8.08 8.97
C ASN A 98 -0.92 -7.35 9.20
N LYS A 99 0.11 -8.08 9.63
CA LYS A 99 1.48 -7.54 9.74
C LYS A 99 2.05 -7.24 8.37
N MET A 100 1.85 -8.12 7.39
CA MET A 100 2.35 -7.90 6.03
C MET A 100 1.61 -6.76 5.34
N LEU A 101 0.27 -6.70 5.45
CA LEU A 101 -0.50 -5.56 4.93
C LEU A 101 -0.06 -4.24 5.58
N ALA A 102 0.22 -4.23 6.89
CA ALA A 102 0.75 -3.05 7.54
C ALA A 102 2.13 -2.63 6.98
N VAL A 103 2.98 -3.57 6.58
CA VAL A 103 4.26 -3.24 5.92
C VAL A 103 4.01 -2.64 4.54
N LEU A 104 3.18 -3.29 3.70
CA LEU A 104 2.91 -2.86 2.33
C LEU A 104 2.25 -1.47 2.23
N PHE A 105 1.39 -1.13 3.20
CA PHE A 105 0.74 0.17 3.28
C PHE A 105 1.48 1.17 4.18
N HIS A 106 2.71 0.85 4.62
CA HIS A 106 3.49 1.62 5.61
C HIS A 106 2.67 2.07 6.83
N MET A 107 1.82 1.19 7.33
CA MET A 107 1.01 1.46 8.49
C MET A 107 1.82 1.38 9.78
N THR A 108 1.77 2.44 10.58
CA THR A 108 2.39 2.43 11.91
C THR A 108 1.60 1.52 12.87
N LYS A 109 2.25 0.99 13.92
CA LYS A 109 1.66 0.02 14.87
C LYS A 109 0.26 0.43 15.38
N PHE A 110 0.00 1.73 15.53
CA PHE A 110 -1.25 2.32 16.02
C PHE A 110 -2.42 2.20 15.02
N GLN A 111 -2.12 2.16 13.73
CA GLN A 111 -3.14 2.06 12.68
C GLN A 111 -3.73 0.65 12.56
N ARG A 112 -3.06 -0.38 13.10
CA ARG A 112 -3.55 -1.77 13.02
C ARG A 112 -4.83 -2.04 13.85
N ALA A 113 -5.00 -1.36 14.99
CA ALA A 113 -6.09 -1.63 15.94
C ALA A 113 -7.47 -1.25 15.36
N ASN A 114 -7.60 -0.06 14.76
CA ASN A 114 -8.91 0.45 14.32
C ASN A 114 -9.48 -0.25 13.08
N THR A 115 -8.73 -1.13 12.41
CA THR A 115 -9.17 -1.76 11.15
C THR A 115 -9.97 -3.05 11.35
N LEU A 116 -9.89 -3.67 12.54
CA LEU A 116 -10.52 -4.97 12.79
C LEU A 116 -11.25 -5.08 14.13
N GLN A 117 -11.10 -4.11 15.05
CA GLN A 117 -11.69 -4.22 16.39
C GLN A 117 -13.13 -3.71 16.48
N GLU A 118 -13.57 -2.76 15.65
CA GLU A 118 -14.94 -2.22 15.75
C GLU A 118 -16.03 -3.10 15.10
N ARG A 119 -15.67 -4.15 14.36
CA ARG A 119 -16.65 -5.03 13.70
C ARG A 119 -16.96 -6.34 14.42
N VAL A 120 -16.29 -6.63 15.54
CA VAL A 120 -16.55 -7.85 16.33
C VAL A 120 -17.27 -7.55 17.66
N GLU A 121 -17.31 -6.30 18.11
CA GLU A 121 -17.98 -5.93 19.37
C GLU A 121 -19.39 -5.33 19.18
N GLY A 122 -19.86 -5.17 17.94
CA GLY A 122 -21.18 -4.59 17.63
C GLY A 122 -22.34 -5.59 17.47
N GLU A 123 -22.08 -6.89 17.42
CA GLU A 123 -23.12 -7.93 17.30
C GLU A 123 -23.29 -8.75 18.61
N GLY A 124 -23.09 -8.09 19.75
CA GLY A 124 -23.49 -8.57 21.06
C GLY A 124 -24.98 -8.30 21.30
N LEU A 125 -25.82 -9.14 20.69
CA LEU A 125 -27.17 -9.53 21.16
C LEU A 125 -27.81 -8.65 22.25
N ASP A 126 -28.79 -7.87 21.80
CA ASP A 126 -30.00 -7.56 22.55
C ASP A 126 -30.55 -8.83 23.22
N ARG A 127 -30.22 -9.02 24.51
CA ARG A 127 -30.92 -9.90 25.45
C ARG A 127 -30.84 -9.34 26.86
N ARG A 128 -31.78 -8.44 27.16
CA ARG A 128 -32.58 -8.35 28.40
C ARG A 128 -32.88 -6.90 28.79
N GLY A 129 -33.82 -6.30 28.06
CA GLY A 129 -34.91 -5.58 28.73
C GLY A 129 -36.12 -6.49 28.78
N MET A 130 -36.36 -7.18 29.91
CA MET A 130 -37.71 -7.53 30.37
C MET A 130 -37.64 -8.13 31.79
N ARG A 131 -38.23 -7.36 32.71
CA ARG A 131 -38.55 -7.62 34.13
C ARG A 131 -37.42 -7.49 35.13
#